data_AF-A0A2E7J4S1-F1
#
_entry.id   AF-A0A2E7J4S1-F1
#
_cell.length_a   1.000
_cell.length_b   1.000
_cell.length_c   1.000
_cell.angle_alpha   90.00
_cell.angle_beta   90.00
_cell.angle_gamma   90.00
#
_symmetry.space_group_name_H-M   'P 1'
#
loop_
_entity.id
_entity.type
_entity.pdbx_description
1 polymer ?
#
loop_
_entity_poly.entity_id
_entity_poly.type
_entity_poly.pdbx_seq_one_letter_code
_entity_poly.pdbx_strand_id
1 'polypeptide(L)'
;MSDSHHPTDLSPSVPASIEMQTEVRDFFGWRETDDFHSAQSLLSAVEDSENPTWARHKRLATLSKLYRRLVIRQADIAVLGAAIEPDELLAALETPTILVPADGATGVLSELPASISDKAWSRIACVVSDADGGSGTNEAVRRAVPIVLHAHADNTANWRDLLNLAMAQVEPPELILTHQTTKKIPGMHNPGGFTDGDRAVCFLLALGVERRRISLLGTRTDIVGRWSGYTNEERKLEKLIWMERVLDIHGF
;
A
#
# COMPACT_ATOMS: atom_id res chain seq x y z
N MET A 1 -6.40 24.26 -18.30
CA MET A 1 -5.58 23.40 -19.17
C MET A 1 -5.65 22.02 -18.54
N SER A 2 -6.27 21.05 -19.20
CA SER A 2 -6.44 19.71 -18.66
C SER A 2 -5.10 18.98 -18.76
N ASP A 3 -4.41 18.77 -17.65
CA ASP A 3 -3.37 17.75 -17.61
C ASP A 3 -4.06 16.41 -17.86
N SER A 4 -3.78 15.85 -19.04
CA SER A 4 -4.20 14.50 -19.40
C SER A 4 -3.33 13.51 -18.61
N HIS A 5 -3.54 13.43 -17.30
CA HIS A 5 -2.98 12.35 -16.51
C HIS A 5 -3.60 11.06 -17.03
N HIS A 6 -2.78 10.18 -17.59
CA HIS A 6 -3.24 8.85 -17.98
C HIS A 6 -3.79 8.17 -16.72
N PRO A 7 -5.00 7.59 -16.75
CA PRO A 7 -5.65 6.99 -15.56
C PRO A 7 -4.92 5.76 -14.99
N THR A 8 -3.75 5.43 -15.55
CA THR A 8 -2.88 4.31 -15.17
C THR A 8 -1.44 4.76 -14.92
N ASP A 9 -1.15 6.06 -14.93
CA ASP A 9 0.16 6.60 -14.62
C ASP A 9 0.24 6.96 -13.14
N LEU A 10 0.89 6.10 -12.35
CA LEU A 10 1.15 6.32 -10.92
C LEU A 10 2.48 7.07 -10.69
N SER A 11 2.74 8.08 -11.52
CA SER A 11 3.84 9.02 -11.27
C SER A 11 3.55 9.82 -9.98
N PRO A 12 4.58 10.17 -9.21
CA PRO A 12 4.40 10.87 -7.93
C PRO A 12 3.71 12.21 -8.16
N SER A 13 2.79 12.57 -7.25
CA SER A 13 2.02 13.83 -7.36
C SER A 13 2.87 15.07 -7.15
N VAL A 14 4.00 14.94 -6.43
CA VAL A 14 5.02 15.97 -6.29
C VAL A 14 6.43 15.35 -6.38
N PRO A 15 7.42 16.01 -7.01
CA PRO A 15 8.79 15.49 -7.11
C PRO A 15 9.44 15.19 -5.75
N ALA A 16 9.13 16.00 -4.73
CA ALA A 16 9.65 15.87 -3.37
C ALA A 16 9.39 14.48 -2.75
N SER A 17 8.33 13.76 -3.17
CA SER A 17 8.04 12.41 -2.67
C SER A 17 9.11 11.38 -3.07
N ILE A 18 9.81 11.59 -4.19
CA ILE A 18 10.92 10.73 -4.64
C ILE A 18 12.24 11.16 -4.01
N GLU A 19 12.46 12.46 -3.87
CA GLU A 19 13.63 13.02 -3.18
C GLU A 19 13.69 12.51 -1.73
N MET A 20 12.56 12.54 -1.03
CA MET A 20 12.43 12.02 0.33
C MET A 20 12.83 10.53 0.44
N GLN A 21 12.51 9.68 -0.54
CA GLN A 21 12.97 8.29 -0.52
C GLN A 21 14.51 8.19 -0.50
N THR A 22 15.20 9.12 -1.14
CA THR A 22 16.66 9.19 -1.12
C THR A 22 17.17 9.67 0.23
N GLU A 23 16.56 10.71 0.80
CA GLU A 23 16.91 11.21 2.14
C GLU A 23 16.73 10.14 3.23
N VAL A 24 15.65 9.37 3.16
CA VAL A 24 15.42 8.26 4.10
C VAL A 24 16.51 7.21 3.97
N ARG A 25 16.86 6.80 2.74
CA ARG A 25 17.95 5.84 2.51
C ARG A 25 19.27 6.35 3.06
N ASP A 26 19.60 7.62 2.81
CA ASP A 26 20.83 8.24 3.28
C ASP A 26 20.87 8.28 4.82
N PHE A 27 19.75 8.62 5.47
CA PHE A 27 19.63 8.64 6.92
C PHE A 27 19.88 7.27 7.56
N PHE A 28 19.31 6.21 7.00
CA PHE A 28 19.47 4.85 7.52
C PHE A 28 20.71 4.11 6.98
N GLY A 29 21.49 4.74 6.10
CA GLY A 29 22.63 4.11 5.44
C GLY A 29 22.24 2.97 4.49
N TRP A 30 21.03 3.01 3.92
CA TRP A 30 20.54 2.03 2.96
C TRP A 30 20.97 2.36 1.54
N ARG A 31 21.19 1.31 0.73
CA ARG A 31 21.58 1.46 -0.66
C ARG A 31 20.38 1.27 -1.57
N GLU A 32 20.16 2.22 -2.48
CA GLU A 32 19.14 2.11 -3.52
C GLU A 32 19.33 0.83 -4.38
N THR A 33 20.56 0.36 -4.55
CA THR A 33 20.84 -0.88 -5.30
C THR A 33 20.16 -2.10 -4.69
N ASP A 34 19.98 -2.13 -3.37
CA ASP A 34 19.35 -3.26 -2.68
C ASP A 34 17.84 -3.25 -2.93
N ASP A 35 17.20 -2.08 -2.89
CA ASP A 35 15.79 -1.90 -3.29
C ASP A 35 15.58 -2.23 -4.77
N PHE A 36 16.52 -1.83 -5.64
CA PHE A 36 16.46 -2.11 -7.07
C PHE A 36 16.53 -3.61 -7.36
N HIS A 37 17.43 -4.34 -6.69
CA HIS A 37 17.48 -5.79 -6.82
C HIS A 37 16.22 -6.48 -6.28
N SER A 38 15.65 -5.99 -5.18
CA SER A 38 14.36 -6.47 -4.65
C SER A 38 13.24 -6.26 -5.68
N ALA A 39 13.14 -5.07 -6.27
CA ALA A 39 12.13 -4.74 -7.28
C ALA A 39 12.26 -5.61 -8.55
N GLN A 40 13.47 -5.80 -9.07
CA GLN A 40 13.70 -6.69 -10.21
C GLN A 40 13.34 -8.15 -9.89
N SER A 41 13.70 -8.62 -8.68
CA SER A 41 13.39 -9.98 -8.24
C SER A 41 11.90 -10.21 -8.08
N LEU A 42 11.17 -9.24 -7.50
CA LEU A 42 9.72 -9.29 -7.37
C LEU A 42 9.05 -9.30 -8.76
N LEU A 43 9.49 -8.42 -9.66
CA LEU A 43 8.96 -8.37 -11.02
C LEU A 43 9.16 -9.70 -11.76
N SER A 44 10.38 -10.27 -11.69
CA SER A 44 10.67 -11.58 -12.30
C SER A 44 9.77 -12.65 -11.71
N ALA A 45 9.67 -12.75 -10.38
CA ALA A 45 8.83 -13.75 -9.73
C ALA A 45 7.37 -13.68 -10.17
N VAL A 46 6.82 -12.47 -10.34
CA VAL A 46 5.45 -12.28 -10.82
C VAL A 46 5.32 -12.63 -12.31
N GLU A 47 6.26 -12.22 -13.15
CA GLU A 47 6.20 -12.47 -14.60
C GLU A 47 6.49 -13.92 -14.98
N ASP A 48 7.34 -14.60 -14.23
CA ASP A 48 7.72 -16.01 -14.42
C ASP A 48 6.69 -16.98 -13.82
N SER A 49 5.76 -16.51 -12.98
CA SER A 49 4.72 -17.35 -12.36
C SER A 49 3.70 -17.95 -13.34
N GLU A 50 3.67 -17.45 -14.58
CA GLU A 50 2.66 -17.75 -15.61
C GLU A 50 1.20 -17.54 -15.15
N ASN A 51 0.98 -16.90 -14.00
CA ASN A 51 -0.36 -16.63 -13.47
C ASN A 51 -1.07 -15.60 -14.36
N PRO A 52 -2.19 -15.95 -15.02
CA PRO A 52 -2.84 -15.07 -15.98
C PRO A 52 -3.39 -13.80 -15.31
N THR A 53 -3.76 -13.85 -14.02
CA THR A 53 -4.24 -12.70 -13.25
C THR A 53 -3.15 -11.65 -13.03
N TRP A 54 -1.87 -12.06 -13.06
CA TRP A 54 -0.74 -11.18 -12.78
C TRP A 54 -0.06 -10.64 -14.03
N ALA A 55 -0.50 -11.03 -15.22
CA ALA A 55 0.02 -10.49 -16.48
C ALA A 55 -0.07 -8.95 -16.52
N ARG A 56 0.89 -8.27 -17.18
CA ARG A 56 0.98 -6.80 -17.24
C ARG A 56 -0.34 -6.10 -17.57
N HIS A 57 -1.07 -6.61 -18.56
CA HIS A 57 -2.35 -6.04 -18.98
C HIS A 57 -3.46 -6.19 -17.92
N LYS A 58 -3.41 -7.25 -17.08
CA LYS A 58 -4.31 -7.40 -15.94
C LYS A 58 -3.97 -6.43 -14.81
N ARG A 59 -2.69 -6.26 -14.49
CA ARG A 59 -2.25 -5.25 -13.50
C ARG A 59 -2.73 -3.84 -13.87
N LEU A 60 -2.64 -3.48 -15.16
CA LEU A 60 -3.19 -2.22 -15.69
C LEU A 60 -4.73 -2.15 -15.63
N ALA A 61 -5.42 -3.27 -15.86
CA ALA A 61 -6.88 -3.34 -15.74
C ALA A 61 -7.33 -3.19 -14.28
N THR A 62 -6.62 -3.78 -13.33
CA THR A 62 -6.84 -3.60 -11.88
C THR A 62 -6.66 -2.14 -11.49
N LEU A 63 -5.59 -1.49 -11.96
CA LEU A 63 -5.38 -0.06 -11.74
C LEU A 63 -6.53 0.79 -12.29
N SER A 64 -7.01 0.48 -13.50
CA SER A 64 -8.17 1.14 -14.10
C SER A 64 -9.47 0.91 -13.30
N LYS A 65 -9.65 -0.28 -12.70
CA LYS A 65 -10.78 -0.59 -11.81
C LYS A 65 -10.71 0.24 -10.53
N LEU A 66 -9.53 0.36 -9.92
CA LEU A 66 -9.31 1.22 -8.75
C LEU A 66 -9.54 2.70 -9.09
N TYR A 67 -9.03 3.19 -10.23
CA TYR A 67 -9.27 4.55 -10.69
C TYR A 67 -10.77 4.87 -10.79
N ARG A 68 -11.56 3.99 -11.41
CA ARG A 68 -13.03 4.18 -11.49
C ARG A 68 -13.68 4.17 -10.10
N ARG A 69 -13.26 3.27 -9.21
CA ARG A 69 -13.85 3.11 -7.87
C ARG A 69 -13.49 4.27 -6.93
N LEU A 70 -12.26 4.78 -6.98
CA LEU A 70 -11.70 5.73 -6.02
C LEU A 70 -11.72 7.18 -6.53
N VAL A 71 -11.59 7.38 -7.84
CA VAL A 71 -11.50 8.72 -8.44
C VAL A 71 -12.83 9.12 -9.08
N ILE A 72 -13.31 8.36 -10.06
CA ILE A 72 -14.51 8.73 -10.83
C ILE A 72 -15.77 8.75 -9.97
N ARG A 73 -15.91 7.79 -9.04
CA ARG A 73 -17.05 7.74 -8.10
C ARG A 73 -16.92 8.73 -6.92
N GLN A 74 -15.82 9.46 -6.82
CA GLN A 74 -15.55 10.44 -5.75
C GLN A 74 -15.81 9.91 -4.34
N ALA A 75 -15.47 8.65 -4.07
CA ALA A 75 -15.67 8.06 -2.76
C ALA A 75 -14.75 8.71 -1.71
N ASP A 76 -15.26 8.92 -0.49
CA ASP A 76 -14.42 9.20 0.67
C ASP A 76 -13.63 7.93 1.04
N ILE A 77 -12.38 8.12 1.42
CA ILE A 77 -11.40 7.07 1.63
C ILE A 77 -10.79 7.21 3.03
N ALA A 78 -10.68 6.10 3.73
CA ALA A 78 -9.89 5.99 4.96
C ALA A 78 -8.66 5.12 4.69
N VAL A 79 -7.48 5.70 4.89
CA VAL A 79 -6.22 4.95 4.98
C VAL A 79 -6.09 4.46 6.41
N LEU A 80 -5.90 3.15 6.59
CA LEU A 80 -5.75 2.55 7.92
C LEU A 80 -4.26 2.31 8.19
N GLY A 81 -3.69 3.06 9.11
CA GLY A 81 -2.33 2.88 9.62
C GLY A 81 -2.24 1.80 10.69
N ALA A 82 -1.02 1.42 11.05
CA ALA A 82 -0.77 0.29 11.95
C ALA A 82 -1.28 0.47 13.39
N ALA A 83 -1.63 1.69 13.81
CA ALA A 83 -2.20 1.98 15.13
C ALA A 83 -3.73 2.03 15.13
N ILE A 84 -4.38 1.56 14.06
CA ILE A 84 -5.84 1.56 13.95
C ILE A 84 -6.48 0.71 15.04
N GLU A 85 -7.46 1.30 15.72
CA GLU A 85 -8.26 0.63 16.74
C GLU A 85 -9.69 0.32 16.24
N PRO A 86 -10.37 -0.69 16.79
CA PRO A 86 -11.73 -1.06 16.37
C PRO A 86 -12.74 0.09 16.38
N ASP A 87 -12.67 0.98 17.38
CA ASP A 87 -13.60 2.11 17.52
C ASP A 87 -13.44 3.14 16.39
N GLU A 88 -12.20 3.45 15.99
CA GLU A 88 -11.92 4.32 14.84
C GLU A 88 -12.48 3.72 13.54
N LEU A 89 -12.29 2.41 13.35
CA LEU A 89 -12.83 1.71 12.18
C LEU A 89 -14.36 1.68 12.21
N LEU A 90 -14.98 1.43 13.37
CA LEU A 90 -16.44 1.43 13.51
C LEU A 90 -17.03 2.79 13.12
N ALA A 91 -16.42 3.90 13.56
CA ALA A 91 -16.83 5.25 13.17
C ALA A 91 -16.72 5.47 11.65
N ALA A 92 -15.62 5.02 11.02
CA ALA A 92 -15.46 5.09 9.57
C ALA A 92 -16.51 4.26 8.81
N LEU A 93 -17.02 3.20 9.43
CA LEU A 93 -18.01 2.30 8.83
C LEU A 93 -19.45 2.84 8.87
N GLU A 94 -19.71 3.95 9.56
CA GLU A 94 -21.02 4.60 9.64
C GLU A 94 -21.42 5.26 8.31
N THR A 95 -20.46 5.80 7.56
CA THR A 95 -20.62 6.40 6.23
C THR A 95 -20.24 5.40 5.14
N PRO A 96 -20.45 5.63 3.83
CA PRO A 96 -20.05 4.69 2.76
C PRO A 96 -18.53 4.74 2.42
N THR A 97 -17.67 5.06 3.40
CA THR A 97 -16.22 5.18 3.23
C THR A 97 -15.57 3.91 2.69
N ILE A 98 -14.67 4.09 1.73
CA ILE A 98 -13.84 3.03 1.15
C ILE A 98 -12.54 2.91 1.95
N LEU A 99 -12.11 1.68 2.22
CA LEU A 99 -10.95 1.41 3.07
C LEU A 99 -9.73 1.06 2.22
N VAL A 100 -8.57 1.59 2.62
CA VAL A 100 -7.24 1.25 2.06
C VAL A 100 -6.30 0.99 3.23
N PRO A 101 -6.21 -0.26 3.73
CA PRO A 101 -5.28 -0.59 4.80
C PRO A 101 -3.83 -0.57 4.33
N ALA A 102 -2.95 -0.09 5.21
CA ALA A 102 -1.51 -0.25 5.11
C ALA A 102 -1.11 -1.56 5.78
N ASP A 103 -0.81 -2.55 4.94
CA ASP A 103 -0.21 -3.83 5.31
C ASP A 103 -0.95 -4.52 6.47
N GLY A 104 -0.28 -4.71 7.62
CA GLY A 104 -0.83 -5.40 8.78
C GLY A 104 -2.07 -4.73 9.39
N ALA A 105 -2.33 -3.44 9.11
CA ALA A 105 -3.51 -2.70 9.60
C ALA A 105 -4.83 -3.38 9.24
N THR A 106 -4.83 -4.22 8.20
CA THR A 106 -5.98 -5.07 7.84
C THR A 106 -6.43 -5.98 9.00
N GLY A 107 -5.54 -6.34 9.92
CA GLY A 107 -5.81 -7.23 11.04
C GLY A 107 -6.88 -6.73 12.01
N VAL A 108 -7.11 -5.42 12.11
CA VAL A 108 -8.15 -4.83 12.97
C VAL A 108 -9.55 -5.30 12.62
N LEU A 109 -9.79 -5.71 11.36
CA LEU A 109 -11.08 -6.25 10.93
C LEU A 109 -11.42 -7.56 11.66
N SER A 110 -10.43 -8.29 12.16
CA SER A 110 -10.66 -9.55 12.91
C SER A 110 -11.16 -9.32 14.33
N GLU A 111 -11.00 -8.10 14.87
CA GLU A 111 -11.48 -7.72 16.20
C GLU A 111 -12.96 -7.27 16.18
N LEU A 112 -13.56 -7.13 14.99
CA LEU A 112 -14.95 -6.73 14.82
C LEU A 112 -15.92 -7.92 14.88
N PRO A 113 -17.18 -7.70 15.30
CA PRO A 113 -18.24 -8.69 15.13
C PRO A 113 -18.37 -9.15 13.67
N ALA A 114 -18.63 -10.44 13.44
CA ALA A 114 -18.54 -11.07 12.11
C ALA A 114 -19.30 -10.32 11.00
N SER A 115 -20.54 -9.89 11.24
CA SER A 115 -21.33 -9.13 10.26
C SER A 115 -20.73 -7.76 9.93
N ILE A 116 -20.09 -7.12 10.89
CA ILE A 116 -19.40 -5.83 10.70
C ILE A 116 -18.06 -6.06 10.00
N SER A 117 -17.34 -7.13 10.35
CA SER A 117 -16.10 -7.53 9.68
C SER A 117 -16.34 -7.78 8.18
N ASP A 118 -17.38 -8.54 7.82
CA ASP A 118 -17.73 -8.78 6.41
C ASP A 118 -18.10 -7.49 5.66
N LYS A 119 -18.83 -6.58 6.33
CA LYS A 119 -19.10 -5.23 5.80
C LYS A 119 -17.79 -4.46 5.57
N ALA A 120 -16.85 -4.50 6.51
CA ALA A 120 -15.56 -3.83 6.39
C ALA A 120 -14.73 -4.41 5.24
N TRP A 121 -14.63 -5.74 5.14
CA TRP A 121 -13.96 -6.43 4.03
C TRP A 121 -14.54 -6.03 2.67
N SER A 122 -15.86 -5.92 2.54
CA SER A 122 -16.51 -5.48 1.29
C SER A 122 -16.14 -4.05 0.87
N ARG A 123 -15.70 -3.22 1.83
CA ARG A 123 -15.31 -1.82 1.61
C ARG A 123 -13.83 -1.64 1.33
N ILE A 124 -13.00 -2.68 1.48
CA ILE A 124 -11.60 -2.59 1.08
C ILE A 124 -11.51 -2.48 -0.44
N ALA A 125 -10.77 -1.47 -0.91
CA ALA A 125 -10.44 -1.31 -2.32
C ALA A 125 -9.19 -2.09 -2.72
N CYS A 126 -8.14 -1.94 -1.91
CA CYS A 126 -6.87 -2.62 -2.02
C CYS A 126 -6.13 -2.53 -0.68
N VAL A 127 -5.13 -3.39 -0.49
CA VAL A 127 -4.14 -3.27 0.60
C VAL A 127 -2.82 -2.81 0.00
N VAL A 128 -2.15 -1.84 0.62
CA VAL A 128 -0.79 -1.42 0.25
C VAL A 128 0.19 -2.09 1.20
N SER A 129 1.14 -2.87 0.69
CA SER A 129 1.92 -3.77 1.53
C SER A 129 3.30 -4.07 0.95
N ASP A 130 4.33 -4.19 1.80
CA ASP A 130 5.61 -4.85 1.50
C ASP A 130 5.65 -6.33 1.90
N ALA A 131 4.49 -6.85 2.29
CA ALA A 131 4.18 -8.21 2.72
C ALA A 131 4.58 -8.61 4.15
N ASP A 132 4.99 -7.70 5.03
CA ASP A 132 5.40 -8.05 6.40
C ASP A 132 4.28 -8.01 7.48
N GLY A 133 3.05 -7.66 7.10
CA GLY A 133 1.90 -7.45 7.98
C GLY A 133 1.21 -8.69 8.57
N GLY A 134 1.84 -9.86 8.42
CA GLY A 134 1.41 -11.09 9.07
C GLY A 134 -0.02 -11.52 8.73
N SER A 135 -0.81 -11.86 9.75
CA SER A 135 -2.15 -12.46 9.56
C SER A 135 -3.12 -11.52 8.83
N GLY A 136 -3.01 -10.21 9.03
CA GLY A 136 -3.86 -9.22 8.35
C GLY A 136 -3.67 -9.25 6.84
N THR A 137 -2.41 -9.13 6.39
CA THR A 137 -2.04 -9.18 4.97
C THR A 137 -2.35 -10.56 4.37
N ASN A 138 -2.09 -11.64 5.10
CA ASN A 138 -2.42 -13.01 4.65
C ASN A 138 -3.93 -13.22 4.45
N GLU A 139 -4.77 -12.62 5.31
CA GLU A 139 -6.22 -12.72 5.15
C GLU A 139 -6.73 -11.93 3.94
N ALA A 140 -6.11 -10.78 3.64
CA ALA A 140 -6.41 -10.03 2.42
C ALA A 140 -6.14 -10.87 1.15
N VAL A 141 -5.04 -11.64 1.15
CA VAL A 141 -4.71 -12.58 0.07
C VAL A 141 -5.78 -13.68 -0.05
N ARG A 142 -6.18 -14.31 1.06
CA ARG A 142 -7.21 -15.37 1.04
C ARG A 142 -8.57 -14.88 0.56
N ARG A 143 -8.88 -13.60 0.80
CA ARG A 143 -10.10 -12.93 0.34
C ARG A 143 -10.00 -12.33 -1.06
N ALA A 144 -8.90 -12.59 -1.78
CA ALA A 144 -8.62 -12.07 -3.12
C ALA A 144 -8.72 -10.53 -3.22
N VAL A 145 -8.40 -9.83 -2.13
CA VAL A 145 -8.34 -8.37 -2.14
C VAL A 145 -7.15 -7.92 -2.99
N PRO A 146 -7.30 -6.94 -3.90
CA PRO A 146 -6.17 -6.43 -4.68
C PRO A 146 -5.03 -5.92 -3.79
N ILE A 147 -3.80 -6.29 -4.10
CA ILE A 147 -2.61 -5.88 -3.35
C ILE A 147 -1.77 -4.92 -4.21
N VAL A 148 -1.54 -3.72 -3.68
CA VAL A 148 -0.50 -2.81 -4.16
C VAL A 148 0.80 -3.24 -3.47
N LEU A 149 1.45 -4.22 -4.05
CA LEU A 149 2.63 -4.87 -3.49
C LEU A 149 3.88 -4.05 -3.83
N HIS A 150 4.67 -3.71 -2.81
CA HIS A 150 5.85 -2.88 -3.00
C HIS A 150 7.13 -3.62 -2.62
N ALA A 151 8.14 -3.51 -3.48
CA ALA A 151 9.44 -4.13 -3.21
C ALA A 151 10.27 -3.27 -2.25
N HIS A 152 10.72 -3.89 -1.17
CA HIS A 152 11.67 -3.33 -0.21
C HIS A 152 12.82 -4.36 0.00
N ALA A 153 14.04 -3.88 0.25
CA ALA A 153 15.22 -4.76 0.33
C ALA A 153 15.21 -5.74 1.53
N ASP A 154 14.72 -5.29 2.68
CA ASP A 154 14.60 -6.09 3.92
C ASP A 154 13.46 -7.12 3.85
N ASN A 155 12.43 -6.88 3.04
CA ASN A 155 11.21 -7.69 2.98
C ASN A 155 11.16 -8.68 1.81
N THR A 156 12.31 -9.10 1.28
CA THR A 156 12.38 -10.07 0.17
C THR A 156 11.88 -11.48 0.50
N ALA A 157 12.00 -11.92 1.74
CA ALA A 157 11.39 -13.18 2.18
C ALA A 157 9.87 -13.04 2.26
N ASN A 158 9.40 -11.93 2.84
CA ASN A 158 7.99 -11.65 3.08
C ASN A 158 7.19 -11.61 1.77
N TRP A 159 7.64 -10.86 0.76
CA TRP A 159 6.88 -10.82 -0.50
C TRP A 159 6.94 -12.15 -1.27
N ARG A 160 8.00 -12.96 -1.12
CA ARG A 160 8.05 -14.32 -1.70
C ARG A 160 7.02 -15.23 -1.05
N ASP A 161 6.94 -15.20 0.28
CA ASP A 161 5.98 -16.00 1.03
C ASP A 161 4.54 -15.59 0.73
N LEU A 162 4.29 -14.28 0.57
CA LEU A 162 2.99 -13.76 0.14
C LEU A 162 2.63 -14.24 -1.27
N LEU A 163 3.56 -14.20 -2.24
CA LEU A 163 3.31 -14.74 -3.59
C LEU A 163 3.04 -16.25 -3.55
N ASN A 164 3.77 -17.01 -2.73
CA ASN A 164 3.53 -18.44 -2.56
C ASN A 164 2.13 -18.72 -1.98
N LEU A 165 1.73 -17.99 -0.93
CA LEU A 165 0.39 -18.07 -0.37
C LEU A 165 -0.69 -17.73 -1.42
N ALA A 166 -0.46 -16.68 -2.20
CA ALA A 166 -1.36 -16.22 -3.24
C ALA A 166 -1.52 -17.24 -4.38
N MET A 167 -0.42 -17.86 -4.84
CA MET A 167 -0.45 -18.92 -5.85
C MET A 167 -1.17 -20.18 -5.37
N ALA A 168 -1.22 -20.42 -4.05
CA ALA A 168 -1.97 -21.53 -3.48
C ALA A 168 -3.50 -21.27 -3.42
N GLN A 169 -3.96 -20.04 -3.67
CA GLN A 169 -5.38 -19.71 -3.69
C GLN A 169 -6.03 -20.12 -5.02
N VAL A 170 -7.31 -20.50 -4.97
CA VAL A 170 -8.12 -20.75 -6.18
C VAL A 170 -8.26 -19.47 -7.02
N GLU A 171 -8.45 -18.33 -6.34
CA GLU A 171 -8.47 -17.00 -6.94
C GLU A 171 -7.36 -16.15 -6.32
N PRO A 172 -6.16 -16.12 -6.93
CA PRO A 172 -5.08 -15.27 -6.48
C PRO A 172 -5.49 -13.79 -6.55
N PRO A 173 -5.11 -12.95 -5.57
CA PRO A 173 -5.42 -11.53 -5.60
C PRO A 173 -4.81 -10.86 -6.84
N GLU A 174 -5.51 -9.83 -7.33
CA GLU A 174 -4.96 -8.92 -8.34
C GLU A 174 -3.75 -8.16 -7.76
N LEU A 175 -2.72 -7.92 -8.57
CA LEU A 175 -1.51 -7.21 -8.14
C LEU A 175 -1.30 -5.89 -8.89
N ILE A 176 -0.83 -4.88 -8.16
CA ILE A 176 -0.19 -3.68 -8.70
C ILE A 176 1.19 -3.62 -8.07
N LEU A 177 2.25 -3.58 -8.88
CA LEU A 177 3.63 -3.61 -8.40
C LEU A 177 4.16 -2.20 -8.25
N THR A 178 4.72 -1.89 -7.08
CA THR A 178 5.37 -0.61 -6.80
C THR A 178 6.79 -0.79 -6.25
N HIS A 179 7.60 0.27 -6.31
CA HIS A 179 8.98 0.29 -5.82
C HIS A 179 9.35 1.68 -5.32
N GLN A 180 10.54 1.81 -4.72
CA GLN A 180 11.05 3.07 -4.17
C GLN A 180 12.40 3.53 -4.76
N THR A 181 12.77 3.02 -5.95
CA THR A 181 13.98 3.45 -6.67
C THR A 181 13.73 4.65 -7.59
N THR A 182 14.78 5.42 -7.84
CA THR A 182 14.82 6.55 -8.80
C THR A 182 14.76 6.10 -10.26
N LYS A 183 15.12 4.83 -10.52
CA LYS A 183 15.09 4.25 -11.87
C LYS A 183 13.67 3.87 -12.26
N LYS A 184 13.33 4.07 -13.54
CA LYS A 184 12.09 3.53 -14.11
C LYS A 184 12.23 2.02 -14.32
N ILE A 185 11.30 1.25 -13.77
CA ILE A 185 11.22 -0.20 -13.94
C ILE A 185 9.94 -0.52 -14.72
N PRO A 186 10.03 -0.92 -16.01
CA PRO A 186 8.86 -1.25 -16.81
C PRO A 186 8.00 -2.34 -16.16
N GLY A 187 6.71 -2.08 -15.99
CA GLY A 187 5.77 -3.02 -15.34
C GLY A 187 5.62 -2.84 -13.83
N MET A 188 6.29 -1.83 -13.26
CA MET A 188 6.13 -1.36 -11.88
C MET A 188 5.98 0.17 -11.84
N HIS A 189 5.58 0.71 -10.68
CA HIS A 189 5.37 2.14 -10.47
C HIS A 189 6.11 2.65 -9.22
N ASN A 190 6.42 3.95 -9.17
CA ASN A 190 6.87 4.60 -7.95
C ASN A 190 5.97 5.81 -7.66
N PRO A 191 4.91 5.66 -6.85
CA PRO A 191 4.03 6.76 -6.50
C PRO A 191 4.63 7.71 -5.45
N GLY A 192 5.79 7.37 -4.86
CA GLY A 192 6.31 8.00 -3.65
C GLY A 192 6.05 7.14 -2.40
N GLY A 193 6.31 7.73 -1.23
CA GLY A 193 6.19 7.06 0.06
C GLY A 193 7.36 6.13 0.36
N PHE A 194 7.57 5.87 1.65
CA PHE A 194 8.59 5.00 2.19
C PHE A 194 7.99 3.87 3.04
N THR A 195 7.08 4.19 3.95
CA THR A 195 6.33 3.22 4.78
C THR A 195 5.02 2.81 4.11
N ASP A 196 4.38 1.70 4.50
CA ASP A 196 3.08 1.32 3.90
C ASP A 196 2.00 2.40 4.04
N GLY A 197 1.98 3.10 5.18
CA GLY A 197 1.00 4.15 5.49
C GLY A 197 1.12 5.35 4.57
N ASP A 198 2.31 5.96 4.50
CA ASP A 198 2.54 7.09 3.59
C ASP A 198 2.49 6.67 2.11
N ARG A 199 2.88 5.42 1.78
CA ARG A 199 2.80 4.89 0.42
C ARG A 199 1.36 4.71 -0.02
N ALA A 200 0.46 4.33 0.89
CA ALA A 200 -0.97 4.29 0.60
C ALA A 200 -1.51 5.68 0.22
N VAL A 201 -1.09 6.73 0.93
CA VAL A 201 -1.44 8.11 0.60
C VAL A 201 -0.86 8.52 -0.75
N CYS A 202 0.43 8.29 -0.97
CA CYS A 202 1.12 8.59 -2.23
C CYS A 202 0.46 7.88 -3.42
N PHE A 203 0.11 6.60 -3.26
CA PHE A 203 -0.60 5.81 -4.26
C PHE A 203 -1.96 6.43 -4.62
N LEU A 204 -2.75 6.82 -3.62
CA LEU A 204 -4.07 7.43 -3.83
C LEU A 204 -3.97 8.78 -4.54
N LEU A 205 -3.01 9.62 -4.14
CA LEU A 205 -2.77 10.92 -4.77
C LEU A 205 -2.29 10.75 -6.21
N ALA A 206 -1.34 9.85 -6.46
CA ALA A 206 -0.85 9.52 -7.80
C ALA A 206 -1.96 8.93 -8.70
N LEU A 207 -2.91 8.19 -8.12
CA LEU A 207 -4.09 7.71 -8.84
C LEU A 207 -5.06 8.84 -9.23
N GLY A 208 -4.97 10.01 -8.58
CA GLY A 208 -5.83 11.17 -8.81
C GLY A 208 -6.93 11.36 -7.75
N VAL A 209 -6.82 10.71 -6.60
CA VAL A 209 -7.72 10.98 -5.46
C VAL A 209 -7.42 12.36 -4.90
N GLU A 210 -8.47 13.13 -4.63
CA GLU A 210 -8.32 14.46 -4.04
C GLU A 210 -7.98 14.33 -2.55
N ARG A 211 -6.93 15.03 -2.09
CA ARG A 211 -6.49 15.04 -0.69
C ARG A 211 -7.64 15.16 0.33
N ARG A 212 -8.58 16.08 0.08
CA ARG A 212 -9.73 16.35 0.97
C ARG A 212 -10.66 15.16 1.20
N ARG A 213 -10.58 14.12 0.36
CA ARG A 213 -11.37 12.88 0.48
C ARG A 213 -10.61 11.76 1.18
N ILE A 214 -9.37 11.99 1.60
CA ILE A 214 -8.54 11.01 2.28
C ILE A 214 -8.51 11.37 3.76
N SER A 215 -8.92 10.42 4.59
CA SER A 215 -8.76 10.46 6.05
C SER A 215 -7.70 9.45 6.46
N LEU A 216 -6.91 9.78 7.47
CA LEU A 216 -5.88 8.90 8.03
C LEU A 216 -6.36 8.43 9.40
N LEU A 217 -6.53 7.13 9.59
CA LEU A 217 -6.96 6.51 10.84
C LEU A 217 -5.86 5.59 11.33
N GLY A 218 -5.55 5.61 12.62
CA GLY A 218 -4.44 4.80 13.14
C GLY A 218 -3.04 5.16 12.57
N THR A 219 -2.89 6.33 11.93
CA THR A 219 -1.62 6.85 11.44
C THR A 219 -0.99 7.69 12.54
N ARG A 220 -0.24 7.05 13.44
CA ARG A 220 0.41 7.69 14.58
C ARG A 220 1.92 7.72 14.42
N THR A 221 2.55 8.77 14.96
CA THR A 221 4.00 8.99 14.90
C THR A 221 4.68 8.79 16.25
N ASP A 222 3.90 8.78 17.33
CA ASP A 222 4.35 8.73 18.71
C ASP A 222 4.36 7.33 19.33
N ILE A 223 3.71 6.35 18.68
CA ILE A 223 3.71 4.95 19.10
C ILE A 223 3.86 4.00 17.93
N VAL A 224 4.44 2.83 18.20
CA VAL A 224 4.37 1.70 17.28
C VAL A 224 3.00 1.03 17.42
N GLY A 225 2.19 1.12 16.37
CA GLY A 225 0.85 0.53 16.34
C GLY A 225 0.86 -1.00 16.41
N ARG A 226 -0.19 -1.61 17.00
CA ARG A 226 -0.28 -3.07 17.25
C ARG A 226 -0.24 -3.92 15.97
N TRP A 227 -0.58 -3.33 14.82
CA TRP A 227 -0.61 -3.98 13.51
C TRP A 227 0.66 -3.79 12.70
N SER A 228 1.72 -3.33 13.35
CA SER A 228 3.04 -3.15 12.79
C SER A 228 3.73 -4.50 12.52
N GLY A 229 4.34 -4.66 11.34
CA GLY A 229 5.26 -5.78 11.08
C GLY A 229 6.44 -5.85 12.07
N TYR A 230 7.04 -7.04 12.17
CA TYR A 230 8.09 -7.36 13.17
C TYR A 230 9.37 -6.57 12.91
N THR A 231 9.77 -5.70 13.84
CA THR A 231 11.00 -4.91 13.70
C THR A 231 11.51 -4.37 15.03
N ASN A 232 12.68 -3.73 15.01
CA ASN A 232 13.23 -2.99 16.13
C ASN A 232 12.39 -1.71 16.38
N GLU A 233 11.92 -1.54 17.61
CA GLU A 233 10.99 -0.46 17.99
C GLU A 233 11.58 0.94 17.78
N GLU A 234 12.84 1.17 18.19
CA GLU A 234 13.52 2.47 18.02
C GLU A 234 13.59 2.87 16.55
N ARG A 235 14.06 1.95 15.70
CA ARG A 235 14.12 2.17 14.26
C ARG A 235 12.74 2.43 13.65
N LYS A 236 11.70 1.80 14.19
CA LYS A 236 10.33 1.99 13.71
C LYS A 236 9.84 3.40 14.04
N LEU A 237 10.10 3.90 15.24
CA LEU A 237 9.79 5.29 15.61
C LEU A 237 10.50 6.29 14.69
N GLU A 238 11.77 6.05 14.33
CA GLU A 238 12.47 6.88 13.34
C GLU A 238 11.78 6.84 11.96
N LYS A 239 11.37 5.65 11.49
CA LYS A 239 10.59 5.52 10.24
C LYS A 239 9.26 6.28 10.31
N LEU A 240 8.60 6.34 11.47
CA LEU A 240 7.35 7.08 11.63
C LEU A 240 7.52 8.60 11.56
N ILE A 241 8.66 9.14 12.03
CA ILE A 241 9.00 10.56 11.82
C ILE A 241 9.18 10.85 10.33
N TRP A 242 9.78 9.92 9.58
CA TRP A 242 9.86 10.06 8.13
C TRP A 242 8.49 10.01 7.47
N MET A 243 7.62 9.09 7.88
CA MET A 243 6.23 9.02 7.44
C MET A 243 5.51 10.37 7.63
N GLU A 244 5.64 11.00 8.80
CA GLU A 244 5.08 12.34 9.08
C GLU A 244 5.54 13.37 8.03
N ARG A 245 6.85 13.43 7.75
CA ARG A 245 7.40 14.35 6.75
C ARG A 245 6.83 14.11 5.35
N VAL A 246 6.61 12.84 4.96
CA VAL A 246 5.96 12.53 3.67
C VAL A 246 4.54 13.07 3.63
N LEU A 247 3.80 12.86 4.73
CA LEU A 247 2.42 13.31 4.85
C LEU A 247 2.33 14.84 4.81
N ASP A 248 3.24 15.54 5.48
CA ASP A 248 3.37 17.00 5.47
C ASP A 248 3.60 17.56 4.05
N ILE A 249 4.46 16.92 3.26
CA ILE A 249 4.69 17.28 1.84
C ILE A 249 3.38 17.28 1.04
N HIS A 250 2.47 16.35 1.39
CA HIS A 250 1.16 16.24 0.77
C HIS A 250 0.06 17.03 1.49
N GLY A 251 0.39 17.74 2.58
CA GLY A 251 -0.52 18.60 3.34
C GLY A 251 -1.52 17.83 4.20
N PHE A 252 -1.11 16.70 4.78
CA PHE A 252 -1.88 15.98 5.80
C PHE A 252 -1.55 16.46 7.21
#